data_AF-A0A660S9F9-F1
#
_entry.id   AF-A0A660S9F9-F1
#
_cell.length_a   1.000
_cell.length_b   1.000
_cell.length_c   1.000
_cell.angle_alpha   90.00
_cell.angle_beta   90.00
_cell.angle_gamma   90.00
#
_symmetry.space_group_name_H-M   'P 1'
#
loop_
_entity.id
_entity.type
_entity.pdbx_description
1 polymer ?
#
loop_
_entity_poly.entity_id
_entity_poly.type
_entity_poly.pdbx_seq_one_letter_code
_entity_poly.pdbx_strand_id
1 'polypeptide(L)'
;MKKLAFFTAILLFAIAISAQPVGMMSRGHIGHGDMMGPMIGKPAPMMGVGMEESLLAQVGLKEDQIQKIRAAKMDIEKDIIKLNSELKLKRVSLAEEMMKDNPNENIIKNITTDIGKIRGEITFKKVQGGLVLNKYLTKKQIEKLRELRETNMRKMAERRIERRGIRRNIRR
;
A
#
# COMPACT_ATOMS: atom_id res chain seq x y z
N MET A 1 49.32 37.55 28.57
CA MET A 1 50.02 37.90 27.31
C MET A 1 51.46 37.39 27.38
N LYS A 2 51.81 36.41 26.53
CA LYS A 2 53.16 36.15 25.98
C LYS A 2 52.98 35.07 24.90
N LYS A 3 53.43 35.40 23.68
CA LYS A 3 53.30 34.65 22.43
C LYS A 3 54.49 33.69 22.24
N LEU A 4 54.38 32.89 21.17
CA LEU A 4 55.37 32.06 20.44
C LEU A 4 55.25 30.55 20.74
N ALA A 5 54.61 29.77 19.86
CA ALA A 5 55.04 29.32 18.51
C ALA A 5 55.72 27.94 18.62
N PHE A 6 55.37 27.01 17.72
CA PHE A 6 56.28 26.27 16.84
C PHE A 6 55.55 25.08 16.17
N PHE A 7 55.68 25.06 14.83
CA PHE A 7 55.63 23.95 13.87
C PHE A 7 54.36 23.12 13.59
N THR A 8 53.75 23.51 12.47
CA THR A 8 53.36 22.67 11.33
C THR A 8 54.00 21.28 11.24
N ALA A 9 53.17 20.24 11.14
CA ALA A 9 53.49 19.02 10.41
C ALA A 9 52.33 18.70 9.46
N ILE A 10 52.56 18.99 8.19
CA ILE A 10 51.74 18.60 7.05
C ILE A 10 51.91 17.07 6.90
N LEU A 11 50.82 16.31 7.03
CA LEU A 11 50.78 14.93 6.55
C LEU A 11 49.91 14.89 5.30
N LEU A 12 50.59 14.93 4.15
CA LEU A 12 50.03 14.68 2.83
C LEU A 12 49.55 13.22 2.77
N PHE A 13 48.23 13.02 2.83
CA PHE A 13 47.65 11.74 2.47
C PHE A 13 47.45 11.73 0.94
N ALA A 14 48.35 11.03 0.25
CA ALA A 14 48.26 10.79 -1.18
C ALA A 14 47.02 9.93 -1.48
N ILE A 15 46.02 10.55 -2.12
CA ILE A 15 44.87 9.83 -2.68
C ILE A 15 45.32 9.26 -4.03
N ALA A 16 45.62 7.96 -4.05
CA ALA A 16 45.77 7.19 -5.27
C ALA A 16 44.64 6.15 -5.35
N ILE A 17 43.51 6.54 -5.95
CA ILE A 17 42.56 5.59 -6.56
C ILE A 17 42.21 6.14 -7.93
N SER A 18 43.04 5.77 -8.91
CA SER A 18 42.75 5.93 -10.33
C SER A 18 41.86 4.79 -10.83
N ALA A 19 40.84 5.19 -11.60
CA ALA A 19 40.13 4.40 -12.60
C ALA A 19 39.19 3.28 -12.11
N GLN A 20 37.92 3.64 -11.97
CA GLN A 20 36.83 2.76 -12.38
C GLN A 20 36.03 3.44 -13.50
N PRO A 21 35.59 2.67 -14.51
CA PRO A 21 35.06 3.21 -15.75
C PRO A 21 33.73 3.92 -15.54
N VAL A 22 33.64 5.13 -16.09
CA VAL A 22 32.37 5.85 -16.26
C VAL A 22 31.52 5.03 -17.22
N GLY A 23 30.62 4.23 -16.66
CA GLY A 23 29.59 3.52 -17.42
C GLY A 23 28.71 4.54 -18.12
N MET A 24 28.92 4.67 -19.43
CA MET A 24 28.00 5.35 -20.34
C MET A 24 26.63 4.67 -20.28
N MET A 25 25.70 5.20 -19.48
CA MET A 25 24.28 4.94 -19.69
C MET A 25 23.75 5.90 -20.75
N SER A 26 24.05 5.57 -22.01
CA SER A 26 23.37 6.17 -23.15
C SER A 26 21.97 5.57 -23.29
N ARG A 27 21.00 6.34 -22.80
CA ARG A 27 19.71 6.65 -23.44
C ARG A 27 19.26 5.70 -24.58
N GLY A 28 18.21 4.94 -24.31
CA GLY A 28 17.38 4.35 -25.36
C GLY A 28 16.61 3.12 -24.88
N HIS A 29 15.39 3.33 -24.39
CA HIS A 29 14.20 2.50 -24.64
C HIS A 29 13.07 2.96 -23.72
N ILE A 30 12.29 3.94 -24.19
CA ILE A 30 10.89 4.10 -23.75
C ILE A 30 10.13 2.96 -24.43
N GLY A 31 10.25 1.76 -23.86
CA GLY A 31 9.45 0.60 -24.21
C GLY A 31 8.22 0.56 -23.31
N HIS A 32 7.05 0.81 -23.88
CA HIS A 32 5.78 0.38 -23.30
C HIS A 32 5.80 -1.15 -23.15
N GLY A 33 6.09 -1.64 -21.94
CA GLY A 33 6.11 -3.08 -21.68
C GLY A 33 6.22 -3.37 -20.18
N ASP A 34 5.14 -3.88 -19.61
CA ASP A 34 5.14 -4.79 -18.46
C ASP A 34 6.02 -4.43 -17.25
N MET A 35 5.72 -3.32 -16.57
CA MET A 35 6.06 -3.22 -15.14
C MET A 35 5.06 -4.02 -14.29
N MET A 36 5.09 -5.34 -14.45
CA MET A 36 4.68 -6.29 -13.42
C MET A 36 5.78 -6.35 -12.36
N GLY A 37 5.89 -5.32 -11.53
CA GLY A 37 6.64 -5.42 -10.28
C GLY A 37 6.03 -6.52 -9.40
N PRO A 38 6.82 -7.18 -8.53
CA PRO A 38 6.28 -8.15 -7.59
C PRO A 38 5.19 -7.44 -6.78
N MET A 39 3.96 -7.95 -6.84
CA MET A 39 2.81 -7.41 -6.10
C MET A 39 2.99 -7.66 -4.59
N ILE A 40 3.97 -7.00 -3.97
CA ILE A 40 4.06 -6.84 -2.52
C ILE A 40 2.97 -5.82 -2.16
N GLY A 41 1.86 -6.35 -1.66
CA GLY A 41 0.70 -5.54 -1.28
C GLY A 41 -0.35 -5.41 -2.37
N LYS A 42 -0.76 -6.54 -2.99
CA LYS A 42 -2.14 -6.62 -3.51
C LYS A 42 -3.04 -6.05 -2.40
N PRO A 43 -3.75 -4.93 -2.60
CA PRO A 43 -4.80 -4.59 -1.67
C PRO A 43 -5.69 -5.82 -1.64
N ALA A 44 -5.83 -6.45 -0.46
CA ALA A 44 -6.90 -7.41 -0.22
C ALA A 44 -8.13 -6.82 -0.92
N PRO A 45 -8.82 -7.59 -1.78
CA PRO A 45 -9.81 -7.05 -2.69
C PRO A 45 -10.70 -6.14 -1.86
N MET A 46 -10.62 -4.83 -2.11
CA MET A 46 -11.53 -3.89 -1.49
C MET A 46 -12.88 -4.30 -2.06
N MET A 47 -13.56 -5.16 -1.32
CA MET A 47 -14.90 -5.61 -1.63
C MET A 47 -15.73 -4.34 -1.62
N GLY A 48 -16.09 -3.88 -2.82
CA GLY A 48 -17.01 -2.78 -2.97
C GLY A 48 -18.23 -3.05 -2.11
N VAL A 49 -18.65 -2.02 -1.37
CA VAL A 49 -19.71 -2.04 -0.34
C VAL A 49 -20.98 -2.77 -0.82
N GLY A 50 -21.28 -2.78 -2.12
CA GLY A 50 -22.47 -3.43 -2.69
C GLY A 50 -22.40 -4.95 -2.87
N MET A 51 -21.22 -5.57 -3.06
CA MET A 51 -21.15 -7.02 -3.26
C MET A 51 -21.38 -7.78 -1.94
N GLU A 52 -21.11 -7.13 -0.82
CA GLU A 52 -21.22 -7.75 0.49
C GLU A 52 -22.65 -7.74 1.04
N GLU A 53 -23.43 -6.70 0.76
CA GLU A 53 -24.80 -6.56 1.29
C GLU A 53 -25.73 -7.67 0.80
N SER A 54 -25.66 -8.01 -0.50
CA SER A 54 -26.40 -9.15 -1.07
C SER A 54 -25.98 -10.50 -0.48
N LEU A 55 -24.74 -10.64 -0.03
CA LEU A 55 -24.25 -11.87 0.62
C LEU A 55 -24.68 -11.92 2.08
N LEU A 56 -24.69 -10.79 2.78
CA LEU A 56 -25.16 -10.70 4.17
C LEU A 56 -26.65 -11.07 4.28
N ALA A 57 -27.48 -10.63 3.32
CA ALA A 57 -28.88 -11.04 3.23
C ALA A 57 -29.04 -12.56 3.02
N GLN A 58 -28.25 -13.16 2.13
CA GLN A 58 -28.26 -14.61 1.87
C GLN A 58 -27.84 -15.45 3.09
N VAL A 59 -27.10 -14.86 4.02
CA VAL A 59 -26.65 -15.50 5.26
C VAL A 59 -27.74 -15.43 6.36
N GLY A 60 -28.88 -14.79 6.07
CA GLY A 60 -30.03 -14.72 6.98
C GLY A 60 -29.84 -13.73 8.12
N LEU A 61 -29.03 -12.69 7.91
CA LEU A 61 -28.98 -11.55 8.82
C LEU A 61 -30.30 -10.78 8.75
N LYS A 62 -30.76 -10.28 9.89
CA LYS A 62 -31.89 -9.36 9.95
C LYS A 62 -31.50 -8.00 9.37
N GLU A 63 -32.48 -7.28 8.84
CA GLU A 63 -32.29 -5.96 8.25
C GLU A 63 -31.60 -4.97 9.22
N ASP A 64 -31.95 -5.02 10.51
CA ASP A 64 -31.33 -4.16 11.53
C ASP A 64 -29.83 -4.48 11.74
N GLN A 65 -29.43 -5.75 11.60
CA GLN A 65 -28.04 -6.16 11.68
C GLN A 65 -27.27 -5.73 10.43
N ILE A 66 -27.88 -5.85 9.25
CA ILE A 66 -27.31 -5.41 7.97
C ILE A 66 -27.04 -3.90 8.03
N GLN A 67 -27.99 -3.10 8.49
CA GLN A 67 -27.85 -1.66 8.63
C GLN A 67 -26.74 -1.26 9.61
N LYS A 68 -26.63 -1.94 10.77
CA LYS A 68 -25.55 -1.71 11.74
C LYS A 68 -24.17 -2.04 11.15
N ILE A 69 -24.04 -3.16 10.45
CA ILE A 69 -22.80 -3.54 9.76
C ILE A 69 -22.45 -2.50 8.69
N ARG A 70 -23.43 -2.06 7.92
CA ARG A 70 -23.26 -1.06 6.86
C ARG A 70 -22.77 0.27 7.41
N ALA A 71 -23.44 0.80 8.43
CA ALA A 71 -23.05 2.06 9.08
C ALA A 71 -21.61 1.99 9.60
N ALA A 72 -21.28 0.93 10.36
CA ALA A 72 -19.93 0.73 10.90
C ALA A 72 -18.86 0.65 9.79
N LYS A 73 -19.15 -0.01 8.66
CA LYS A 73 -18.22 -0.06 7.52
C LYS A 73 -18.07 1.26 6.81
N MET A 74 -19.15 2.02 6.66
CA MET A 74 -19.07 3.34 6.06
C MET A 74 -18.21 4.28 6.89
N ASP A 75 -18.28 4.19 8.22
CA ASP A 75 -17.44 5.02 9.09
C ASP A 75 -15.97 4.59 9.04
N ILE A 76 -15.69 3.29 9.01
CA ILE A 76 -14.34 2.77 8.79
C ILE A 76 -13.79 3.21 7.42
N GLU A 77 -14.60 3.17 6.37
CA GLU A 77 -14.19 3.59 5.03
C GLU A 77 -13.87 5.09 4.98
N LYS A 78 -14.70 5.93 5.62
CA LYS A 78 -14.42 7.37 5.77
C LYS A 78 -13.08 7.60 6.47
N ASP A 79 -12.80 6.86 7.54
CA ASP A 79 -11.53 6.96 8.26
C ASP A 79 -10.35 6.54 7.38
N ILE A 80 -10.49 5.44 6.62
CA ILE A 80 -9.45 4.99 5.69
C ILE A 80 -9.20 6.03 4.58
N ILE A 81 -10.24 6.69 4.06
CA ILE A 81 -10.11 7.76 3.06
C ILE A 81 -9.30 8.94 3.63
N LYS A 82 -9.59 9.35 4.87
CA LYS A 82 -8.84 10.41 5.55
C LYS A 82 -7.38 10.03 5.73
N LEU A 83 -7.11 8.84 6.28
CA LEU A 83 -5.76 8.32 6.49
C LEU A 83 -4.96 8.19 5.18
N ASN A 84 -5.59 7.76 4.09
CA ASN A 84 -4.94 7.71 2.77
C ASN A 84 -4.58 9.10 2.25
N SER A 85 -5.42 10.10 2.52
CA SER A 85 -5.16 11.49 2.15
C SER A 85 -3.97 12.04 2.93
N GLU A 86 -3.93 11.81 4.25
CA GLU A 86 -2.81 12.17 5.11
C GLU A 86 -1.51 11.46 4.70
N LEU A 87 -1.59 10.16 4.40
CA LEU A 87 -0.46 9.38 3.89
C LEU A 87 0.09 9.99 2.59
N LYS A 88 -0.79 10.46 1.70
CA LYS A 88 -0.38 11.11 0.45
C LYS A 88 0.33 12.44 0.74
N LEU A 89 -0.21 13.26 1.65
CA LEU A 89 0.43 14.52 2.05
C LEU A 89 1.83 14.28 2.64
N LYS A 90 1.97 13.31 3.55
CA LYS A 90 3.29 12.96 4.14
C LYS A 90 4.30 12.47 3.09
N ARG A 91 3.86 11.76 2.06
CA ARG A 91 4.72 11.36 0.93
C ARG A 91 5.18 12.55 0.10
N VAL A 92 4.33 13.55 -0.11
CA VAL A 92 4.70 14.80 -0.78
C VAL A 92 5.73 15.55 0.06
N SER A 93 5.49 15.72 1.37
CA SER A 93 6.45 16.39 2.26
C SER A 93 7.80 15.67 2.32
N LEU A 94 7.81 14.33 2.25
CA LEU A 94 9.05 13.56 2.15
C LEU A 94 9.78 13.87 0.85
N ALA A 95 9.07 13.89 -0.28
CA ALA A 95 9.67 14.22 -1.57
C ALA A 95 10.24 15.65 -1.58
N GLU A 96 9.51 16.62 -1.03
CA GLU A 96 9.97 18.01 -0.90
C GLU A 96 11.25 18.12 -0.10
N GLU A 97 11.36 17.44 1.06
CA GLU A 97 12.57 17.46 1.88
C GLU A 97 13.76 16.82 1.16
N MET A 98 13.54 15.71 0.46
CA MET A 98 14.56 15.00 -0.29
C MET A 98 15.07 15.77 -1.52
N MET A 99 14.29 16.74 -2.02
CA MET A 99 14.66 17.58 -3.17
C MET A 99 15.45 18.83 -2.79
N LYS A 100 15.66 19.11 -1.50
CA LYS A 100 16.48 20.23 -1.04
C LYS A 100 17.96 19.96 -1.33
N ASP A 101 18.74 21.03 -1.53
CA ASP A 101 20.19 20.94 -1.71
C ASP A 101 20.90 20.28 -0.51
N ASN A 102 20.37 20.48 0.70
CA ASN A 102 20.83 19.84 1.93
C ASN A 102 19.64 19.26 2.72
N PRO A 103 19.19 18.03 2.40
CA PRO A 103 18.07 17.39 3.08
C PRO A 103 18.34 17.19 4.57
N ASN A 104 17.33 17.45 5.41
CA ASN A 104 17.45 17.29 6.85
C ASN A 104 17.06 15.88 7.31
N GLU A 105 18.03 15.11 7.78
CA GLU A 105 17.84 13.72 8.24
C GLU A 105 16.79 13.60 9.36
N ASN A 106 16.75 14.55 10.30
CA ASN A 106 15.78 14.52 11.39
C ASN A 106 14.34 14.74 10.89
N ILE A 107 14.17 15.62 9.90
CA ILE A 107 12.85 15.84 9.27
C ILE A 107 12.42 14.57 8.52
N ILE A 108 13.32 13.97 7.73
CA ILE A 108 13.07 12.72 7.01
C ILE A 108 12.67 11.61 7.97
N LYS A 109 13.40 11.43 9.08
CA LYS A 109 13.10 10.45 10.13
C LYS A 109 11.71 10.64 10.72
N ASN A 110 11.32 11.88 11.00
CA ASN A 110 9.99 12.19 11.53
C ASN A 110 8.89 11.88 10.52
N ILE A 111 9.04 12.31 9.27
CA ILE A 111 8.05 12.07 8.21
C ILE A 111 7.89 10.57 7.94
N THR A 112 9.00 9.82 7.85
CA THR A 112 8.97 8.36 7.63
C THR A 112 8.34 7.61 8.80
N THR A 113 8.59 8.05 10.04
CA THR A 113 7.93 7.50 11.24
C THR A 113 6.42 7.72 11.19
N ASP A 114 5.97 8.92 10.83
CA ASP A 114 4.54 9.23 10.69
C ASP A 114 3.88 8.41 9.57
N ILE A 115 4.55 8.24 8.43
CA ILE A 115 4.11 7.35 7.36
C ILE A 115 3.90 5.93 7.89
N GLY A 116 4.82 5.44 8.73
CA GLY A 116 4.71 4.13 9.39
C GLY A 116 3.46 4.03 10.26
N LYS A 117 3.21 5.03 11.11
CA LYS A 117 2.02 5.10 11.99
C LYS A 117 0.73 5.06 11.18
N ILE A 118 0.60 5.92 10.17
CA ILE A 118 -0.61 5.99 9.32
C ILE A 118 -0.87 4.66 8.62
N ARG A 119 0.17 3.96 8.13
CA ARG A 119 0.02 2.62 7.53
C ARG A 119 -0.46 1.59 8.55
N GLY A 120 0.05 1.66 9.78
CA GLY A 120 -0.40 0.83 10.89
C GLY A 120 -1.89 1.05 11.18
N GLU A 121 -2.32 2.30 11.25
CA GLU A 121 -3.72 2.67 11.49
C GLU A 121 -4.65 2.22 10.37
N ILE A 122 -4.27 2.41 9.09
CA ILE A 122 -5.03 1.89 7.95
C ILE A 122 -5.20 0.36 8.06
N THR A 123 -4.14 -0.34 8.44
CA THR A 123 -4.18 -1.81 8.62
C THR A 123 -5.12 -2.19 9.75
N PHE A 124 -5.04 -1.49 10.88
CA PHE A 124 -5.92 -1.70 12.02
C PHE A 124 -7.39 -1.45 11.65
N LYS A 125 -7.70 -0.37 10.93
CA LYS A 125 -9.07 -0.05 10.45
C LYS A 125 -9.63 -1.16 9.56
N LYS A 126 -8.81 -1.75 8.69
CA LYS A 126 -9.21 -2.91 7.86
C LYS A 126 -9.53 -4.14 8.72
N VAL A 127 -8.69 -4.44 9.72
CA VAL A 127 -8.95 -5.53 10.67
C VAL A 127 -10.23 -5.25 11.47
N GLN A 128 -10.42 -4.01 11.92
CA GLN A 128 -11.63 -3.57 12.62
C GLN A 128 -12.89 -3.83 11.79
N GLY A 129 -12.86 -3.60 10.47
CA GLY A 129 -13.96 -3.93 9.58
C GLY A 129 -14.32 -5.42 9.57
N GLY A 130 -13.31 -6.31 9.63
CA GLY A 130 -13.51 -7.75 9.80
C GLY A 130 -14.07 -8.12 11.18
N LEU A 131 -13.61 -7.48 12.24
CA LEU A 131 -14.11 -7.71 13.60
C LEU A 131 -15.57 -7.27 13.77
N VAL A 132 -15.98 -6.18 13.11
CA VAL A 132 -17.38 -5.74 13.07
C VAL A 132 -18.28 -6.85 12.52
N LEU A 133 -17.90 -7.48 11.40
CA LEU A 133 -18.65 -8.60 10.85
C LEU A 133 -18.78 -9.76 11.85
N ASN A 134 -17.66 -10.15 12.48
CA ASN A 134 -17.63 -11.25 13.43
C ASN A 134 -18.49 -10.99 14.68
N LYS A 135 -18.71 -9.72 15.05
CA LYS A 135 -19.58 -9.33 16.17
C LYS A 135 -21.06 -9.60 15.89
N TYR A 136 -21.48 -9.52 14.64
CA TYR A 136 -22.90 -9.64 14.26
C TYR A 136 -23.26 -10.99 13.63
N LEU A 137 -22.27 -11.78 13.21
CA LEU A 137 -22.47 -13.10 12.62
C LEU A 137 -22.26 -14.21 13.64
N THR A 138 -23.15 -15.21 13.65
CA THR A 138 -22.91 -16.48 14.35
C THR A 138 -21.86 -17.33 13.63
N LYS A 139 -21.27 -18.33 14.30
CA LYS A 139 -20.31 -19.27 13.66
C LYS A 139 -20.86 -19.92 12.38
N LYS A 140 -22.14 -20.35 12.41
CA LYS A 140 -22.81 -20.93 11.23
C LYS A 140 -22.95 -19.93 10.08
N GLN A 141 -23.22 -18.68 10.41
CA GLN A 141 -23.34 -17.60 9.42
C GLN A 141 -21.98 -17.20 8.83
N ILE A 142 -20.92 -17.21 9.63
CA ILE A 142 -19.54 -17.00 9.17
C ILE A 142 -19.15 -18.08 8.16
N GLU A 143 -19.44 -19.35 8.47
CA GLU A 143 -19.13 -20.47 7.58
C GLU A 143 -19.88 -20.35 6.25
N LYS A 144 -21.18 -20.08 6.30
CA LYS A 144 -21.99 -19.84 5.09
C LYS A 144 -21.47 -18.66 4.27
N LEU A 145 -21.06 -17.57 4.93
CA LEU A 145 -20.48 -16.41 4.25
C LEU A 145 -19.14 -16.77 3.58
N ARG A 146 -18.33 -17.62 4.21
CA ARG A 146 -17.06 -18.12 3.65
C ARG A 146 -17.30 -18.94 2.37
N GLU A 147 -18.22 -19.91 2.42
CA GLU A 147 -18.59 -20.74 1.26
C GLU A 147 -19.13 -19.92 0.08
N LEU A 148 -19.99 -18.95 0.36
CA LEU A 148 -20.53 -18.04 -0.66
C LEU A 148 -19.43 -17.19 -1.30
N ARG A 149 -18.50 -16.67 -0.50
CA ARG A 149 -17.34 -15.91 -1.00
C ARG A 149 -16.44 -16.77 -1.88
N GLU A 150 -16.12 -17.99 -1.46
CA GLU A 150 -15.30 -18.91 -2.24
C GLU A 150 -15.95 -19.26 -3.58
N THR A 151 -17.24 -19.55 -3.57
CA THR A 151 -18.01 -19.89 -4.77
C THR A 151 -18.04 -18.72 -5.76
N ASN A 152 -18.29 -17.51 -5.27
CA ASN A 152 -18.26 -16.30 -6.11
C ASN A 152 -16.87 -16.02 -6.67
N MET A 153 -15.81 -16.23 -5.88
CA MET A 153 -14.43 -16.09 -6.34
C MET A 153 -14.08 -17.11 -7.43
N ARG A 154 -14.52 -18.36 -7.31
CA ARG A 154 -14.34 -19.39 -8.35
C ARG A 154 -15.06 -19.02 -9.64
N LYS A 155 -16.33 -18.63 -9.57
CA LYS A 155 -17.10 -18.14 -10.73
C LYS A 155 -16.43 -16.94 -11.41
N MET A 156 -15.89 -16.01 -10.63
CA MET A 156 -15.16 -14.87 -11.17
C MET A 156 -13.83 -15.28 -11.84
N ALA A 157 -13.13 -16.26 -11.27
CA ALA A 157 -11.90 -16.80 -11.87
C ALA A 157 -12.18 -17.51 -13.20
N GLU A 158 -13.21 -18.35 -13.26
CA GLU A 158 -13.67 -19.01 -14.49
C GLU A 158 -14.01 -18.00 -15.58
N ARG A 159 -14.82 -16.98 -15.27
CA ARG A 159 -15.15 -15.89 -16.21
C ARG A 159 -13.90 -15.15 -16.71
N ARG A 160 -12.87 -14.99 -15.86
CA ARG A 160 -11.60 -14.37 -16.28
C ARG A 160 -10.82 -15.26 -17.23
N ILE A 161 -10.83 -16.58 -17.03
CA ILE A 161 -10.19 -17.56 -17.92
C ILE A 161 -10.90 -17.57 -19.26
N GLU A 162 -12.23 -17.65 -19.26
CA GLU A 162 -13.08 -17.62 -20.47
C GLU A 162 -12.82 -16.36 -21.30
N ARG A 163 -12.86 -15.18 -20.68
CA ARG A 163 -12.56 -13.91 -21.37
C ARG A 163 -11.14 -13.86 -21.95
N ARG A 164 -10.17 -14.48 -21.29
CA ARG A 164 -8.78 -14.58 -21.79
C ARG A 164 -8.63 -15.60 -22.92
N GLY A 165 -9.49 -16.62 -22.97
CA GLY A 165 -9.57 -17.59 -24.08
C GLY A 165 -10.16 -16.95 -25.34
N ILE A 166 -11.30 -16.27 -25.20
CA ILE A 166 -11.98 -15.57 -26.30
C ILE A 166 -11.04 -14.54 -26.96
N ARG A 167 -10.33 -13.73 -26.15
CA ARG A 167 -9.37 -12.73 -26.68
C ARG A 167 -8.18 -13.34 -27.45
N ARG A 168 -7.78 -14.58 -27.15
CA ARG A 168 -6.69 -15.26 -27.87
C ARG A 168 -7.15 -15.82 -29.21
N ASN A 169 -8.40 -16.25 -29.33
CA ASN A 169 -8.97 -16.73 -30.59
C ASN A 169 -9.27 -15.61 -31.59
N ILE A 170 -9.56 -14.38 -31.14
CA ILE A 170 -9.80 -13.23 -32.04
C ILE A 170 -8.50 -12.70 -32.69
N ARG A 171 -7.32 -13.06 -32.17
CA ARG A 171 -6.00 -12.58 -32.67
C ARG A 171 -5.27 -13.61 -33.55
N ARG A 172 -5.89 -14.74 -33.88
CA ARG A 172 -5.38 -15.74 -34.83
C ARG A 172 -6.20 -15.67 -36.10
#